data_AF-A0A9E2W7W0-F1
#
_entry.id   AF-A0A9E2W7W0-F1
#
_cell.length_a   1.000
_cell.length_b   1.000
_cell.length_c   1.000
_cell.angle_alpha   90.00
_cell.angle_beta   90.00
_cell.angle_gamma   90.00
#
_symmetry.space_group_name_H-M   'P 1'
#
loop_
_entity.id
_entity.type
_entity.pdbx_description
1 polymer ?
#
loop_
_entity_poly.entity_id
_entity_poly.type
_entity_poly.pdbx_seq_one_letter_code
_entity_poly.pdbx_strand_id
1 'polypeptide(L)'
;MRRLLCCAGIALLFIFNGCKKQEKLQPESDSLINTKFFSTSQSTTEPVKRVVAFLKQNNDAHNYIANLVKNEGYAYWNNSTISIQGKDTTILVPLVPEEEEYVASFILARLNGGASVRVISGREYAKYGYGHSTDSINAQYIARKLMYFDNAIFGDTLFKVTDKAIFGADPKDSSYYHFKLLKQDRRVQTNYVPATQISCYTVTHGDGWLTGNAPGQTPDYYYSDYYCDARTIYVEEPNAYQYPVYVTPPSRPSTGGSNGGSPVTPVKTLCRDANGKIMACNPLVLAPNEVDNLLKELFNVTPKDIAPNKWYFYSSVFGWTETKLPISGVFNESVQNAAGYYSGNQVLQFLQKASENKTRREREEQVYECYKAAYEWAKASNLFGLMYEMSPVKAIYDGSIAYGDGQYIAGTILVASGTVDLGPLFKAAKSYAQVATEMAAKFTTAELWAMEGRMTRVRGMLMEAKQAVRFTSKGYKWMGEVNKYFRTIDFYEPKLQKAISYKTVNAKVNFDFKDIIDNITVLKGIKDAGKHASDGIELVIRDVELHIDVPKGYDQKVLDKVRDAAKDRGIMVVITEVP
;
A
#
# COMPACT_ATOMS: atom_id res chain seq x y z
N MET A 1 11.64 -65.19 -6.76
CA MET A 1 12.06 -63.83 -6.36
C MET A 1 12.84 -63.05 -7.43
N ARG A 2 13.93 -63.58 -8.01
CA ARG A 2 14.73 -62.83 -9.02
C ARG A 2 13.97 -62.33 -10.25
N ARG A 3 12.97 -63.09 -10.75
CA ARG A 3 12.13 -62.68 -11.88
C ARG A 3 11.14 -61.55 -11.55
N LEU A 4 10.70 -61.44 -10.29
CA LEU A 4 9.79 -60.38 -9.84
C LEU A 4 10.52 -59.03 -9.68
N LEU A 5 11.79 -59.05 -9.25
CA LEU A 5 12.63 -57.86 -9.14
C LEU A 5 12.98 -57.24 -10.50
N CYS A 6 13.17 -58.05 -11.55
CA CYS A 6 13.41 -57.53 -12.90
C CYS A 6 12.18 -56.81 -13.47
N CYS A 7 10.97 -57.36 -13.28
CA CYS A 7 9.76 -56.71 -13.79
C CYS A 7 9.45 -55.39 -13.06
N ALA A 8 9.70 -55.33 -11.75
CA ALA A 8 9.54 -54.10 -10.97
C ALA A 8 10.55 -53.01 -11.37
N GLY A 9 11.80 -53.38 -11.67
CA GLY A 9 12.82 -52.43 -12.14
C GLY A 9 12.51 -51.83 -13.52
N ILE A 10 11.99 -52.66 -14.44
CA ILE A 10 11.60 -52.20 -15.78
C ILE A 10 10.37 -51.27 -15.70
N ALA A 11 9.39 -51.60 -14.87
CA ALA A 11 8.22 -50.73 -14.66
C ALA A 11 8.58 -49.36 -14.06
N LEU A 12 9.56 -49.30 -13.14
CA LEU A 12 10.04 -48.02 -12.58
C LEU A 12 10.69 -47.13 -13.66
N LEU A 13 11.47 -47.70 -14.58
CA LEU A 13 12.14 -46.96 -15.65
C LEU A 13 11.15 -46.31 -16.64
N PHE A 14 9.97 -46.91 -16.86
CA PHE A 14 8.92 -46.32 -17.69
C PHE A 14 8.16 -45.19 -16.99
N ILE A 15 8.07 -45.20 -15.65
CA ILE A 15 7.40 -44.12 -14.89
C ILE A 15 8.27 -42.86 -14.86
N PHE A 16 9.60 -42.98 -14.80
CA PHE A 16 10.51 -41.82 -14.84
C PHE A 16 10.78 -41.27 -16.25
N ASN A 17 10.62 -42.08 -17.30
CA ASN A 17 10.72 -41.64 -18.70
C ASN A 17 9.37 -41.36 -19.37
N GLY A 18 8.28 -41.31 -18.59
CA GLY A 18 6.99 -40.81 -19.04
C GLY A 18 7.17 -39.39 -19.58
N CYS A 19 7.21 -39.28 -20.90
CA CYS A 19 7.54 -38.09 -21.67
C CYS A 19 6.89 -36.84 -21.07
N LYS A 20 7.71 -35.95 -20.49
CA LYS A 20 7.39 -34.53 -20.49
C LYS A 20 7.37 -34.12 -21.95
N LYS A 21 6.19 -34.08 -22.57
CA LYS A 21 5.99 -33.44 -23.86
C LYS A 21 6.36 -31.97 -23.66
N GLN A 22 7.60 -31.61 -23.96
CA GLN A 22 7.97 -30.22 -24.13
C GLN A 22 7.16 -29.75 -25.33
N GLU A 23 6.04 -29.09 -25.06
CA GLU A 23 5.40 -28.24 -26.05
C GLU A 23 6.46 -27.23 -26.46
N LYS A 24 7.07 -27.47 -27.63
CA LYS A 24 7.87 -26.46 -28.29
C LYS A 24 6.87 -25.38 -28.68
N LEU A 25 6.76 -24.35 -27.85
CA LEU A 25 6.12 -23.10 -28.25
C LEU A 25 6.75 -22.73 -29.60
N GLN A 26 5.92 -22.70 -30.64
CA GLN A 26 6.37 -22.20 -31.93
C GLN A 26 6.86 -20.77 -31.71
N PRO A 27 8.04 -20.39 -32.21
CA PRO A 27 8.51 -19.03 -32.07
C PRO A 27 7.45 -18.09 -32.65
N GLU A 28 7.09 -17.08 -31.85
CA GLU A 28 6.12 -16.08 -32.25
C GLU A 28 6.60 -15.40 -33.54
N SER A 29 5.73 -15.26 -34.54
CA SER A 29 6.12 -14.62 -35.80
C SER A 29 6.41 -13.13 -35.58
N ASP A 30 7.41 -12.57 -36.27
CA ASP A 30 7.76 -11.14 -36.19
C ASP A 30 6.56 -10.21 -36.44
N SER A 31 5.63 -10.61 -37.31
CA SER A 31 4.39 -9.87 -37.55
C SER A 31 3.54 -9.74 -36.30
N LEU A 32 3.39 -10.83 -35.53
CA LEU A 32 2.59 -10.84 -34.31
C LEU A 32 3.29 -10.05 -33.20
N ILE A 33 4.61 -10.19 -33.07
CA ILE A 33 5.43 -9.37 -32.15
C ILE A 33 5.23 -7.88 -32.45
N ASN A 34 5.31 -7.48 -33.72
CA ASN A 34 5.10 -6.08 -34.13
C ASN A 34 3.68 -5.61 -33.80
N THR A 35 2.66 -6.42 -34.10
CA THR A 35 1.26 -6.08 -33.76
C THR A 35 1.07 -5.88 -32.26
N LYS A 36 1.60 -6.78 -31.44
CA LYS A 36 1.52 -6.71 -29.97
C LYS A 36 2.30 -5.53 -29.42
N PHE A 37 3.55 -5.32 -29.88
CA PHE A 37 4.40 -4.22 -29.44
C PHE A 37 3.77 -2.85 -29.72
N PHE A 38 3.11 -2.68 -30.86
CA PHE A 38 2.49 -1.41 -31.23
C PHE A 38 1.02 -1.25 -30.83
N SER A 39 0.48 -2.18 -30.03
CA SER A 39 -0.90 -2.11 -29.56
C SER A 39 -1.04 -1.01 -28.50
N THR A 40 -1.81 0.03 -28.82
CA THR A 40 -2.11 1.14 -27.91
C THR A 40 -3.60 1.14 -27.57
N SER A 41 -3.98 1.57 -26.36
CA SER A 41 -5.40 1.78 -26.04
C SER A 41 -5.91 3.09 -26.62
N GLN A 42 -7.23 3.29 -26.58
CA GLN A 42 -7.85 4.57 -26.92
C GLN A 42 -7.44 5.70 -25.95
N SER A 43 -7.04 5.37 -24.73
CA SER A 43 -6.60 6.33 -23.70
C SER A 43 -5.14 6.77 -23.84
N THR A 44 -4.37 6.19 -24.78
CA THR A 44 -3.00 6.62 -25.06
C THR A 44 -2.98 8.08 -25.52
N THR A 45 -2.07 8.89 -24.98
CA THR A 45 -1.99 10.33 -25.27
C THR A 45 -1.38 10.63 -26.64
N GLU A 46 -1.69 11.78 -27.22
CA GLU A 46 -1.15 12.19 -28.54
C GLU A 46 0.39 12.23 -28.63
N PRO A 47 1.14 12.73 -27.63
CA PRO A 47 2.60 12.65 -27.66
C PRO A 47 3.12 11.22 -27.77
N VAL A 48 2.50 10.27 -27.07
CA VAL A 48 2.88 8.85 -27.11
C VAL A 48 2.52 8.23 -28.47
N LYS A 49 1.34 8.53 -29.02
CA LYS A 49 0.96 8.09 -30.37
C LYS A 49 1.94 8.56 -31.44
N ARG A 50 2.48 9.78 -31.32
CA ARG A 50 3.53 10.28 -32.22
C ARG A 50 4.81 9.46 -32.14
N VAL A 51 5.22 9.04 -30.94
CA VAL A 51 6.38 8.14 -30.75
C VAL A 51 6.10 6.78 -31.38
N VAL A 52 4.91 6.22 -31.17
CA VAL A 52 4.50 4.93 -31.77
C VAL A 52 4.53 5.02 -33.30
N ALA A 53 3.99 6.08 -33.89
CA ALA A 53 4.01 6.29 -35.34
C ALA A 53 5.45 6.39 -35.88
N PHE A 54 6.33 7.14 -35.20
CA PHE A 54 7.74 7.23 -35.55
C PHE A 54 8.43 5.86 -35.50
N LEU A 55 8.21 5.08 -34.44
CA LEU A 55 8.80 3.75 -34.31
C LEU A 55 8.28 2.77 -35.36
N LYS A 56 6.98 2.82 -35.69
CA LYS A 56 6.40 2.01 -36.79
C LYS A 56 7.10 2.31 -38.11
N GLN A 57 7.20 3.59 -38.48
CA GLN A 57 7.84 4.02 -39.73
C GLN A 57 9.30 3.55 -39.82
N ASN A 58 10.06 3.62 -38.73
CA ASN A 58 11.45 3.15 -38.71
C ASN A 58 11.53 1.61 -38.72
N ASN A 59 10.58 0.92 -38.09
CA ASN A 59 10.55 -0.54 -38.07
C ASN A 59 10.25 -1.11 -39.46
N ASP A 60 9.36 -0.50 -40.24
CA ASP A 60 9.06 -0.95 -41.60
C ASP A 60 10.30 -0.94 -42.51
N ALA A 61 11.29 -0.09 -42.21
CA ALA A 61 12.56 -0.01 -42.92
C ALA A 61 13.64 -1.00 -42.41
N HIS A 62 13.62 -1.37 -41.12
CA HIS A 62 14.75 -2.01 -40.46
C HIS A 62 14.42 -3.28 -39.66
N ASN A 63 13.14 -3.60 -39.46
CA ASN A 63 12.64 -4.77 -38.71
C ASN A 63 13.33 -5.00 -37.34
N TYR A 64 13.59 -3.93 -36.59
CA TYR A 64 14.34 -4.03 -35.33
C TYR A 64 13.47 -4.33 -34.10
N ILE A 65 12.14 -4.19 -34.19
CA ILE A 65 11.24 -4.37 -33.04
C ILE A 65 11.22 -5.80 -32.53
N ALA A 66 11.27 -6.81 -33.41
CA ALA A 66 11.36 -8.20 -32.98
C ALA A 66 12.59 -8.45 -32.09
N ASN A 67 13.74 -7.90 -32.48
CA ASN A 67 14.96 -7.98 -31.68
C ASN A 67 14.89 -7.13 -30.40
N LEU A 68 14.25 -5.96 -30.46
CA LEU A 68 14.01 -5.13 -29.27
C LEU A 68 13.17 -5.88 -28.23
N VAL A 69 12.03 -6.44 -28.63
CA VAL A 69 11.14 -7.20 -27.75
C VAL A 69 11.85 -8.39 -27.13
N LYS A 70 12.59 -9.14 -27.95
CA LYS A 70 13.36 -10.29 -27.48
C LYS A 70 14.38 -9.93 -26.39
N ASN A 71 15.01 -8.76 -26.49
CA ASN A 71 16.08 -8.37 -25.57
C ASN A 71 15.59 -7.48 -24.41
N GLU A 72 14.53 -6.72 -24.58
CA GLU A 72 14.14 -5.66 -23.65
C GLU A 72 12.66 -5.73 -23.23
N GLY A 73 11.83 -6.43 -24.01
CA GLY A 73 10.42 -6.66 -23.71
C GLY A 73 9.42 -5.81 -24.50
N TYR A 74 8.14 -6.01 -24.19
CA TYR A 74 7.00 -5.32 -24.78
C TYR A 74 6.77 -3.95 -24.15
N ALA A 75 6.37 -2.97 -24.96
CA ALA A 75 6.10 -1.62 -24.49
C ALA A 75 4.72 -1.47 -23.83
N TYR A 76 4.71 -0.89 -22.63
CA TYR A 76 3.50 -0.58 -21.86
C TYR A 76 3.13 0.89 -22.07
N TRP A 77 2.58 1.21 -23.24
CA TRP A 77 2.33 2.59 -23.69
C TRP A 77 1.47 3.42 -22.73
N ASN A 78 0.49 2.81 -22.08
CA ASN A 78 -0.42 3.50 -21.17
C ASN A 78 0.21 3.89 -19.83
N ASN A 79 1.34 3.28 -19.49
CA ASN A 79 2.10 3.55 -18.28
C ASN A 79 3.28 4.50 -18.55
N SER A 80 3.29 5.15 -19.71
CA SER A 80 4.33 6.12 -20.05
C SER A 80 4.29 7.34 -19.12
N THR A 81 5.45 7.94 -18.87
CA THR A 81 5.54 9.25 -18.22
C THR A 81 5.89 10.33 -19.22
N ILE A 82 5.32 11.52 -19.04
CA ILE A 82 5.43 12.62 -20.00
C ILE A 82 5.83 13.88 -19.25
N SER A 83 6.98 14.44 -19.62
CA SER A 83 7.47 15.71 -19.09
C SER A 83 7.59 16.72 -20.23
N ILE A 84 6.98 17.90 -20.06
CA ILE A 84 6.97 18.97 -21.05
C ILE A 84 7.77 20.14 -20.51
N GLN A 85 8.83 20.54 -21.22
CA GLN A 85 9.67 21.69 -20.89
C GLN A 85 9.72 22.63 -22.10
N GLY A 86 8.88 23.67 -22.08
CA GLY A 86 8.71 24.57 -23.21
C GLY A 86 8.13 23.84 -24.43
N LYS A 87 8.89 23.74 -25.52
CA LYS A 87 8.51 23.00 -26.73
C LYS A 87 8.96 21.54 -26.72
N ASP A 88 9.78 21.17 -25.74
CA ASP A 88 10.42 19.86 -25.68
C ASP A 88 9.57 18.92 -24.83
N THR A 89 9.20 17.78 -25.41
CA THR A 89 8.46 16.74 -24.68
C THR A 89 9.35 15.52 -24.52
N THR A 90 9.61 15.12 -23.28
CA THR A 90 10.28 13.87 -22.94
C THR A 90 9.25 12.83 -22.54
N ILE A 91 9.34 11.64 -23.13
CA ILE A 91 8.43 10.52 -22.89
C ILE A 91 9.27 9.32 -22.48
N LEU A 92 8.93 8.70 -21.35
CA LEU A 92 9.51 7.42 -20.93
C LEU A 92 8.45 6.33 -21.06
N VAL A 93 8.74 5.24 -21.77
CA VAL A 93 7.81 4.11 -21.93
C VAL A 93 8.44 2.84 -21.36
N PRO A 94 7.84 2.21 -20.35
CA PRO A 94 8.37 0.97 -19.78
C PRO A 94 8.33 -0.19 -20.76
N LEU A 95 9.35 -1.04 -20.70
CA LEU A 95 9.48 -2.30 -21.43
C LEU A 95 9.51 -3.46 -20.45
N VAL A 96 8.59 -4.42 -20.63
CA VAL A 96 8.40 -5.58 -19.76
C VAL A 96 8.68 -6.84 -20.58
N PRO A 97 9.65 -7.68 -20.20
CA PRO A 97 9.89 -8.95 -20.89
C PRO A 97 8.63 -9.82 -20.88
N GLU A 98 8.50 -10.66 -21.90
CA GLU A 98 7.36 -11.56 -22.00
C GLU A 98 7.30 -12.53 -20.81
N GLU A 99 6.11 -12.71 -20.24
CA GLU A 99 5.85 -13.58 -19.07
C GLU A 99 6.53 -13.16 -17.76
N GLU A 100 7.14 -11.98 -17.72
CA GLU A 100 7.77 -11.45 -16.51
C GLU A 100 6.91 -10.34 -15.86
N GLU A 101 7.01 -10.24 -14.53
CA GLU A 101 6.32 -9.22 -13.72
C GLU A 101 7.28 -8.13 -13.23
N TYR A 102 8.21 -7.71 -14.09
CA TYR A 102 9.10 -6.59 -13.81
C TYR A 102 9.46 -5.81 -15.09
N VAL A 103 9.81 -4.54 -14.91
CA VAL A 103 10.24 -3.63 -15.97
C VAL A 103 11.74 -3.75 -16.11
N ALA A 104 12.20 -4.36 -17.20
CA ALA A 104 13.62 -4.54 -17.46
C ALA A 104 14.28 -3.26 -17.95
N SER A 105 13.55 -2.47 -18.75
CA SER A 105 14.08 -1.37 -19.55
C SER A 105 13.02 -0.32 -19.82
N PHE A 106 13.41 0.82 -20.40
CA PHE A 106 12.44 1.80 -20.89
C PHE A 106 12.93 2.52 -22.14
N ILE A 107 11.99 2.92 -22.98
CA ILE A 107 12.21 3.82 -24.11
C ILE A 107 12.26 5.25 -23.59
N LEU A 108 13.33 5.98 -23.87
CA LEU A 108 13.37 7.44 -23.78
C LEU A 108 13.14 8.03 -25.17
N ALA A 109 12.01 8.68 -25.36
CA ALA A 109 11.71 9.47 -26.53
C ALA A 109 11.72 10.96 -26.21
N ARG A 110 12.21 11.78 -27.15
CA ARG A 110 12.13 13.24 -27.09
C ARG A 110 11.45 13.76 -28.36
N LEU A 111 10.50 14.66 -28.19
CA LEU A 111 9.83 15.37 -29.26
C LEU A 111 10.20 16.84 -29.21
N ASN A 112 10.95 17.33 -30.21
CA ASN A 112 11.30 18.74 -30.40
C ASN A 112 11.41 19.01 -31.91
N GLY A 113 10.30 19.34 -32.56
CA GLY A 113 10.23 19.47 -34.03
C GLY A 113 10.32 18.15 -34.82
N GLY A 114 11.01 17.14 -34.27
CA GLY A 114 11.05 15.75 -34.71
C GLY A 114 11.01 14.80 -33.52
N ALA A 115 11.18 13.49 -33.76
CA ALA A 115 11.25 12.47 -32.71
C ALA A 115 12.66 11.85 -32.67
N SER A 116 13.24 11.76 -31.48
CA SER A 116 14.44 10.95 -31.22
C SER A 116 14.10 9.91 -30.18
N VAL A 117 14.50 8.66 -30.40
CA VAL A 117 14.19 7.55 -29.50
C VAL A 117 15.46 6.78 -29.18
N ARG A 118 15.65 6.44 -27.89
CA ARG A 118 16.68 5.50 -27.44
C ARG A 118 16.11 4.55 -26.39
N VAL A 119 16.66 3.35 -26.32
CA VAL A 119 16.31 2.36 -25.28
C VAL A 119 17.35 2.45 -24.17
N ILE A 120 16.87 2.54 -22.94
CA ILE A 120 17.69 2.53 -21.74
C ILE A 120 17.52 1.17 -21.08
N SER A 121 18.54 0.32 -21.21
CA SER A 121 18.51 -1.02 -20.64
C SER A 121 18.84 -0.99 -19.15
N GLY A 122 17.97 -1.57 -18.33
CA GLY A 122 18.21 -1.70 -16.89
C GLY A 122 19.39 -2.60 -16.56
N ARG A 123 19.77 -3.52 -17.47
CA ARG A 123 20.97 -4.37 -17.32
C ARG A 123 22.28 -3.61 -17.56
N GLU A 124 22.21 -2.47 -18.24
CA GLU A 124 23.37 -1.68 -18.63
C GLU A 124 23.51 -0.36 -17.85
N TYR A 125 22.73 -0.20 -16.77
CA TYR A 125 22.70 1.04 -15.98
C TYR A 125 24.09 1.52 -15.52
N ALA A 126 25.01 0.60 -15.21
CA ALA A 126 26.36 0.94 -14.77
C ALA A 126 27.17 1.71 -15.85
N LYS A 127 26.84 1.54 -17.15
CA LYS A 127 27.49 2.27 -18.25
C LYS A 127 27.20 3.78 -18.23
N TYR A 128 26.14 4.20 -17.53
CA TYR A 128 25.74 5.61 -17.42
C TYR A 128 26.48 6.35 -16.30
N GLY A 129 27.35 5.67 -15.57
CA GLY A 129 28.07 6.22 -14.44
C GLY A 129 27.19 6.38 -13.20
N TYR A 130 27.85 6.45 -12.05
CA TYR A 130 27.22 6.71 -10.75
C TYR A 130 27.32 8.21 -10.44
N GLY A 131 26.23 8.83 -10.01
CA GLY A 131 26.24 10.23 -9.62
C GLY A 131 24.88 10.73 -9.16
N HIS A 132 24.89 11.87 -8.46
CA HIS A 132 23.68 12.53 -7.96
C HIS A 132 23.16 13.63 -8.88
N SER A 133 23.74 13.81 -10.07
CA SER A 133 23.24 14.80 -11.02
C SER A 133 21.81 14.46 -11.42
N THR A 134 20.88 15.37 -11.17
CA THR A 134 19.47 15.28 -11.60
C THR A 134 19.31 15.53 -13.09
N ASP A 135 20.31 16.20 -13.71
CA ASP A 135 20.20 16.74 -15.07
C ASP A 135 20.67 15.75 -16.14
N SER A 136 21.21 14.60 -15.73
CA SER A 136 21.72 13.57 -16.63
C SER A 136 21.19 12.18 -16.28
N ILE A 137 21.02 11.33 -17.29
CA ILE A 137 20.70 9.92 -17.08
C ILE A 137 21.94 9.24 -16.52
N ASN A 138 21.87 8.83 -15.25
CA ASN A 138 22.88 8.05 -14.54
C ASN A 138 22.26 6.75 -14.00
N ALA A 139 23.10 5.88 -13.42
CA ALA A 139 22.71 4.63 -12.78
C ALA A 139 21.52 4.80 -11.81
N GLN A 140 21.57 5.84 -10.97
CA GLN A 140 20.55 6.15 -9.96
C GLN A 140 19.22 6.54 -10.56
N TYR A 141 19.25 7.35 -11.62
CA TYR A 141 18.06 7.73 -12.36
C TYR A 141 17.40 6.50 -12.96
N ILE A 142 18.17 5.63 -13.63
CA ILE A 142 17.67 4.41 -14.26
C ILE A 142 17.00 3.50 -13.23
N ALA A 143 17.71 3.16 -12.14
CA ALA A 143 17.17 2.29 -11.10
C ALA A 143 15.87 2.84 -10.51
N ARG A 144 15.81 4.15 -10.22
CA ARG A 144 14.61 4.82 -9.70
C ARG A 144 13.44 4.78 -10.69
N LYS A 145 13.69 4.94 -11.99
CA LYS A 145 12.64 4.88 -13.01
C LYS A 145 12.11 3.47 -13.20
N LEU A 146 12.95 2.44 -13.14
CA LEU A 146 12.50 1.04 -13.20
C LEU A 146 11.60 0.72 -12.00
N MET A 147 12.03 1.04 -10.77
CA MET A 147 11.21 0.87 -9.56
C MET A 147 9.87 1.62 -9.63
N TYR A 148 9.89 2.84 -10.18
CA TYR A 148 8.67 3.60 -10.39
C TYR A 148 7.70 2.89 -11.34
N PHE A 149 8.21 2.35 -12.46
CA PHE A 149 7.38 1.64 -13.42
C PHE A 149 6.87 0.31 -12.89
N ASP A 150 7.69 -0.45 -12.15
CA ASP A 150 7.26 -1.67 -11.46
C ASP A 150 6.09 -1.37 -10.51
N ASN A 151 6.19 -0.29 -9.73
CA ASN A 151 5.09 0.16 -8.89
C ASN A 151 3.84 0.54 -9.69
N ALA A 152 4.03 1.26 -10.80
CA ALA A 152 2.92 1.76 -11.60
C ALA A 152 2.19 0.66 -12.39
N ILE A 153 2.89 -0.40 -12.78
CA ILE A 153 2.35 -1.51 -13.59
C ILE A 153 1.88 -2.66 -12.69
N PHE A 154 2.73 -3.11 -11.77
CA PHE A 154 2.51 -4.32 -10.96
C PHE A 154 2.09 -4.01 -9.52
N GLY A 155 2.24 -2.77 -9.06
CA GLY A 155 1.91 -2.38 -7.69
C GLY A 155 3.04 -2.67 -6.69
N ASP A 156 4.23 -3.03 -7.17
CA ASP A 156 5.38 -3.35 -6.33
C ASP A 156 5.81 -2.17 -5.47
N THR A 157 6.01 -2.43 -4.18
CA THR A 157 6.45 -1.40 -3.23
C THR A 157 7.74 -1.74 -2.55
N LEU A 158 8.28 -2.95 -2.73
CA LEU A 158 9.49 -3.43 -2.08
C LEU A 158 10.50 -3.91 -3.13
N PHE A 159 11.68 -3.31 -3.14
CA PHE A 159 12.72 -3.60 -4.12
C PHE A 159 13.99 -4.06 -3.44
N LYS A 160 14.59 -5.13 -3.95
CA LYS A 160 15.91 -5.58 -3.52
C LYS A 160 16.97 -5.05 -4.48
N VAL A 161 17.88 -4.23 -3.97
CA VAL A 161 18.99 -3.67 -4.75
C VAL A 161 20.27 -4.36 -4.32
N THR A 162 20.90 -5.06 -5.27
CA THR A 162 22.14 -5.79 -5.05
C THR A 162 23.39 -4.95 -5.33
N ASP A 163 23.31 -3.97 -6.22
CA ASP A 163 24.40 -3.04 -6.46
C ASP A 163 24.39 -1.87 -5.47
N LYS A 164 25.38 -1.88 -4.57
CA LYS A 164 25.55 -0.88 -3.53
C LYS A 164 25.93 0.50 -4.07
N ALA A 165 26.57 0.56 -5.23
CA ALA A 165 27.04 1.80 -5.81
C ALA A 165 25.87 2.70 -6.27
N ILE A 166 24.68 2.14 -6.51
CA ILE A 166 23.50 2.90 -6.92
C ILE A 166 23.17 3.96 -5.86
N PHE A 167 22.98 3.62 -4.58
CA PHE A 167 22.48 4.60 -3.61
C PHE A 167 23.56 5.18 -2.68
N GLY A 168 24.83 5.04 -3.03
CA GLY A 168 25.95 5.71 -2.33
C GLY A 168 26.07 5.36 -0.84
N ALA A 169 25.52 4.24 -0.41
CA ALA A 169 25.61 3.79 0.96
C ALA A 169 27.01 3.23 1.23
N ASP A 170 27.61 3.65 2.35
CA ASP A 170 28.93 3.19 2.80
C ASP A 170 28.91 1.64 2.85
N PRO A 171 29.79 0.94 2.09
CA PRO A 171 29.62 -0.47 1.74
C PRO A 171 29.69 -1.48 2.90
N LYS A 172 29.78 -1.03 4.16
CA LYS A 172 30.45 -1.80 5.20
C LYS A 172 29.83 -3.15 5.56
N ASP A 173 28.50 -3.38 5.64
CA ASP A 173 28.06 -4.70 6.15
C ASP A 173 26.73 -5.32 5.63
N SER A 174 26.05 -4.77 4.63
CA SER A 174 24.87 -5.46 4.02
C SER A 174 25.21 -6.09 2.68
N SER A 175 24.67 -7.26 2.33
CA SER A 175 24.85 -7.85 0.98
C SER A 175 23.87 -7.30 -0.07
N TYR A 176 22.85 -6.56 0.38
CA TYR A 176 21.82 -5.91 -0.45
C TYR A 176 21.09 -4.81 0.36
N TYR A 177 20.29 -3.99 -0.33
CA TYR A 177 19.38 -3.01 0.27
C TYR A 177 17.93 -3.34 -0.06
N HIS A 178 17.01 -3.07 0.86
CA HIS A 178 15.58 -3.07 0.59
C HIS A 178 15.08 -1.63 0.45
N PHE A 179 14.39 -1.31 -0.64
CA PHE A 179 13.73 -0.02 -0.80
C PHE A 179 12.23 -0.21 -0.73
N LYS A 180 11.58 0.52 0.18
CA LYS A 180 10.13 0.61 0.22
C LYS A 180 9.66 1.93 -0.35
N LEU A 181 8.98 1.92 -1.50
CA LEU A 181 8.30 3.11 -2.00
C LEU A 181 7.17 3.46 -1.02
N LEU A 182 7.19 4.67 -0.47
CA LEU A 182 6.07 5.16 0.33
C LEU A 182 5.07 5.81 -0.60
N LYS A 183 3.77 5.63 -0.33
CA LYS A 183 2.75 6.43 -1.02
C LYS A 183 3.02 7.90 -0.71
N GLN A 184 3.19 8.71 -1.75
CA GLN A 184 3.40 10.14 -1.61
C GLN A 184 2.21 10.78 -0.88
N ASP A 185 2.47 11.51 0.21
CA ASP A 185 1.46 12.36 0.85
C ASP A 185 1.25 13.56 -0.07
N ARG A 186 0.10 13.62 -0.76
CA ARG A 186 -0.24 14.69 -1.74
C ARG A 186 -0.29 16.10 -1.14
N ARG A 187 -0.11 16.26 0.18
CA ARG A 187 0.05 17.57 0.84
C ARG A 187 1.43 18.18 0.61
N VAL A 188 2.42 17.37 0.23
CA VAL A 188 3.75 17.84 -0.14
C VAL A 188 3.80 17.95 -1.67
N GLN A 189 3.59 19.15 -2.21
CA GLN A 189 3.81 19.46 -3.64
C GLN A 189 5.32 19.45 -3.94
N THR A 190 5.95 18.30 -3.81
CA THR A 190 7.31 18.08 -4.29
C THR A 190 7.24 17.15 -5.48
N ASN A 191 8.13 17.33 -6.45
CA ASN A 191 8.30 16.43 -7.60
C ASN A 191 8.92 15.09 -7.17
N TYR A 192 8.73 14.65 -5.93
CA TYR A 192 9.46 13.54 -5.34
C TYR A 192 8.56 12.64 -4.49
N VAL A 193 8.54 11.34 -4.79
CA VAL A 193 8.00 10.28 -3.94
C VAL A 193 9.04 9.92 -2.87
N PRO A 194 8.72 10.00 -1.57
CA PRO A 194 9.61 9.50 -0.54
C PRO A 194 9.70 7.97 -0.63
N ALA A 195 10.90 7.42 -0.57
CA ALA A 195 11.14 5.99 -0.46
C ALA A 195 12.01 5.72 0.76
N THR A 196 11.67 4.71 1.56
CA THR A 196 12.50 4.31 2.70
C THR A 196 13.48 3.25 2.25
N GLN A 197 14.76 3.60 2.21
CA GLN A 197 15.86 2.65 2.14
C GLN A 197 16.02 2.00 3.50
N ILE A 198 15.89 0.68 3.57
CA ILE A 198 16.18 -0.13 4.74
C ILE A 198 17.46 -0.91 4.44
N SER A 199 18.53 -0.56 5.16
CA SER A 199 19.84 -1.21 5.09
C SER A 199 19.96 -2.13 6.29
N CYS A 200 19.78 -3.43 6.09
CA CYS A 200 19.97 -4.39 7.16
C CYS A 200 21.35 -5.04 7.05
N TYR A 201 22.08 -5.08 8.14
CA TYR A 201 23.38 -5.71 8.25
C TYR A 201 23.42 -6.57 9.50
N THR A 202 24.18 -7.65 9.40
CA THR A 202 24.40 -8.56 10.52
C THR A 202 25.72 -8.16 11.17
N VAL A 203 25.65 -7.65 12.40
CA VAL A 203 26.86 -7.44 13.20
C VAL A 203 27.15 -8.74 13.91
N THR A 204 28.23 -9.37 13.52
CA THR A 204 28.77 -10.49 14.29
C THR A 204 29.56 -9.89 15.45
N HIS A 205 29.01 -9.97 16.66
CA HIS A 205 29.73 -9.57 17.85
C HIS A 205 30.74 -10.68 18.18
N GLY A 206 32.02 -10.40 17.96
CA GLY A 206 33.05 -11.00 18.79
C GLY A 206 32.95 -10.32 20.16
N ASP A 207 32.99 -11.11 21.22
CA ASP A 207 33.03 -10.66 22.61
C ASP A 207 34.03 -9.51 22.66
N GLY A 208 33.54 -8.32 23.02
CA GLY A 208 34.29 -7.08 22.89
C GLY A 208 35.68 -7.17 23.53
N TRP A 209 36.52 -6.21 23.17
CA TRP A 209 37.96 -6.08 23.46
C TRP A 209 38.85 -6.58 22.32
N LEU A 210 39.72 -5.68 21.85
CA LEU A 210 40.76 -5.91 20.85
C LEU A 210 41.74 -6.99 21.35
N THR A 211 41.51 -8.26 21.06
CA THR A 211 42.52 -9.32 21.17
C THR A 211 42.42 -10.27 19.97
N GLY A 212 43.52 -10.40 19.22
CA GLY A 212 43.60 -11.32 18.08
C GLY A 212 43.76 -12.77 18.53
N ASN A 213 43.13 -13.70 17.81
CA ASN A 213 43.29 -15.14 18.02
C ASN A 213 44.58 -15.64 17.35
N ALA A 214 45.31 -16.53 18.04
CA ALA A 214 46.45 -17.23 17.47
C ALA A 214 46.00 -18.27 16.41
N PRO A 215 46.85 -18.62 15.42
CA PRO A 215 46.50 -19.60 14.39
C PRO A 215 46.19 -20.97 15.00
N GLY A 216 44.95 -21.44 14.84
CA GLY A 216 44.53 -22.79 15.24
C GLY A 216 43.40 -22.87 16.27
N GLN A 217 42.88 -21.75 16.79
CA GLN A 217 41.69 -21.76 17.64
C GLN A 217 40.41 -21.52 16.84
N THR A 218 39.41 -22.39 17.02
CA THR A 218 38.03 -22.18 16.56
C THR A 218 37.29 -21.30 17.59
N PRO A 219 36.65 -20.18 17.17
CA PRO A 219 35.85 -19.37 18.08
C PRO A 219 34.56 -20.11 18.42
N ASP A 220 34.37 -20.43 19.69
CA ASP A 220 33.09 -20.88 20.21
C ASP A 220 32.26 -19.64 20.58
N TYR A 221 31.05 -19.55 20.02
CA TYR A 221 30.03 -18.50 20.18
C TYR A 221 30.20 -17.23 19.35
N TYR A 222 29.39 -17.14 18.29
CA TYR A 222 28.93 -15.88 17.72
C TYR A 222 27.43 -15.76 17.97
N TYR A 223 26.98 -14.67 18.58
CA TYR A 223 25.61 -14.20 18.36
C TYR A 223 25.66 -13.06 17.36
N SER A 224 24.75 -13.11 16.40
CA SER A 224 24.68 -12.15 15.32
C SER A 224 23.48 -11.23 15.58
N ASP A 225 23.74 -9.95 15.80
CA ASP A 225 22.67 -8.97 15.93
C ASP A 225 22.30 -8.44 14.55
N TYR A 226 20.99 -8.40 14.29
CA TYR A 226 20.44 -7.92 13.03
C TYR A 226 20.05 -6.45 13.20
N TYR A 227 20.86 -5.55 12.65
CA TYR A 227 20.60 -4.12 12.67
C TYR A 227 20.04 -3.67 11.33
N CYS A 228 18.96 -2.90 11.35
CA CYS A 228 18.43 -2.24 10.15
C CYS A 228 18.45 -0.72 10.34
N ASP A 229 19.19 0.00 9.50
CA ASP A 229 19.10 1.45 9.35
C ASP A 229 18.02 1.78 8.31
N ALA A 230 17.15 2.74 8.61
CA ALA A 230 16.10 3.21 7.72
C ALA A 230 16.34 4.68 7.35
N ARG A 231 16.60 4.96 6.07
CA ARG A 231 16.79 6.32 5.54
C ARG A 231 15.72 6.64 4.52
N THR A 232 15.16 7.85 4.59
CA THR A 232 14.24 8.33 3.55
C THR A 232 15.05 8.94 2.41
N ILE A 233 14.91 8.39 1.22
CA ILE A 233 15.38 8.95 -0.05
C ILE A 233 14.19 9.49 -0.85
N TYR A 234 14.47 10.26 -1.90
CA TYR A 234 13.44 10.90 -2.73
C TYR A 234 13.58 10.44 -4.19
N VAL A 235 12.46 10.00 -4.78
CA VAL A 235 12.36 9.49 -6.15
C VAL A 235 11.57 10.47 -7.00
N GLU A 236 12.16 11.03 -8.06
CA GLU A 236 11.50 12.07 -8.86
C GLU A 236 10.27 11.56 -9.63
N GLU A 237 9.12 12.22 -9.41
CA GLU A 237 7.92 12.11 -10.24
C GLU A 237 8.04 13.00 -11.49
N PRO A 238 7.96 12.43 -12.70
CA PRO A 238 8.06 13.18 -13.95
C PRO A 238 6.80 13.99 -14.32
N ASN A 239 5.66 13.76 -13.63
CA ASN A 239 4.35 14.30 -14.02
C ASN A 239 3.86 15.49 -13.18
N ALA A 240 4.73 16.15 -12.41
CA ALA A 240 4.33 17.38 -11.73
C ALA A 240 4.14 18.50 -12.77
N TYR A 241 2.89 18.70 -13.18
CA TYR A 241 2.48 19.89 -13.93
C TYR A 241 2.96 21.13 -13.18
N GLN A 242 3.98 21.81 -13.72
CA GLN A 242 4.24 23.19 -13.36
C GLN A 242 3.07 24.01 -13.91
N TYR A 243 2.04 24.24 -13.10
CA TYR A 243 1.09 25.30 -13.41
C TYR A 243 1.90 26.60 -13.46
N PRO A 244 1.86 27.37 -14.57
CA PRO A 244 2.39 28.72 -14.54
C PRO A 244 1.60 29.49 -13.48
N VAL A 245 2.27 29.85 -12.39
CA VAL A 245 1.74 30.83 -11.43
C VAL A 245 1.70 32.16 -12.19
N TYR A 246 0.56 32.47 -12.79
CA TYR A 246 0.28 33.81 -13.30
C TYR A 246 0.17 34.74 -12.08
N VAL A 247 1.29 35.31 -11.67
CA VAL A 247 1.29 36.51 -10.84
C VAL A 247 0.86 37.65 -11.77
N THR A 248 -0.44 37.88 -11.92
CA THR A 248 -0.91 39.16 -12.43
C THR A 248 -0.55 40.22 -11.38
N PRO A 249 0.29 41.22 -11.69
CA PRO A 249 0.49 42.34 -10.79
C PRO A 249 -0.85 43.07 -10.64
N PRO A 250 -1.21 43.54 -9.42
CA PRO A 250 -2.47 44.22 -9.21
C PRO A 250 -2.49 45.52 -10.03
N SER A 251 -3.27 45.52 -11.10
CA SER A 251 -3.67 46.74 -11.79
C SER A 251 -4.54 47.56 -10.83
N ARG A 252 -4.05 48.73 -10.41
CA ARG A 252 -4.84 49.76 -9.73
C ARG A 252 -6.09 50.08 -10.56
N PRO A 253 -7.31 50.03 -9.98
CA PRO A 253 -8.45 50.71 -10.58
C PRO A 253 -8.60 52.10 -9.96
N SER A 254 -8.74 53.09 -10.83
CA SER A 254 -9.29 54.40 -10.52
C SER A 254 -10.78 54.27 -10.17
N THR A 255 -11.16 54.96 -9.10
CA THR A 255 -12.45 55.62 -8.82
C THR A 255 -13.70 55.22 -9.62
N GLY A 256 -14.73 54.77 -8.87
CA GLY A 256 -16.13 55.11 -9.15
C GLY A 256 -17.08 53.92 -9.19
N GLY A 257 -18.02 53.84 -8.23
CA GLY A 257 -19.22 53.01 -8.36
C GLY A 257 -19.56 52.17 -7.13
N SER A 258 -20.43 52.71 -6.28
CA SER A 258 -21.13 52.01 -5.19
C SER A 258 -21.94 50.82 -5.71
N ASN A 259 -21.75 49.63 -5.11
CA ASN A 259 -22.82 48.75 -4.63
C ASN A 259 -22.23 47.58 -3.82
N GLY A 260 -22.78 47.39 -2.63
CA GLY A 260 -22.23 46.50 -1.59
C GLY A 260 -22.43 45.01 -1.86
N GLY A 261 -21.36 44.26 -1.68
CA GLY A 261 -21.39 42.83 -1.38
C GLY A 261 -20.53 42.60 -0.14
N SER A 262 -21.14 42.09 0.94
CA SER A 262 -20.41 41.70 2.15
C SER A 262 -19.37 40.62 1.82
N PRO A 263 -18.17 40.66 2.42
CA PRO A 263 -17.17 39.62 2.21
C PRO A 263 -17.65 38.30 2.81
N VAL A 264 -17.52 37.21 2.04
CA VAL A 264 -17.79 35.85 2.50
C VAL A 264 -16.75 35.47 3.55
N THR A 265 -17.16 35.44 4.82
CA THR A 265 -16.37 34.89 5.92
C THR A 265 -16.21 33.37 5.73
N PRO A 266 -15.02 32.78 5.95
CA PRO A 266 -14.86 31.33 5.86
C PRO A 266 -15.83 30.62 6.82
N VAL A 267 -16.57 29.64 6.31
CA VAL A 267 -17.51 28.83 7.09
C VAL A 267 -16.75 28.11 8.20
N LYS A 268 -16.97 28.51 9.46
CA LYS A 268 -16.51 27.76 10.64
C LYS A 268 -17.30 26.46 10.70
N THR A 269 -16.61 25.32 10.71
CA THR A 269 -17.24 24.02 10.99
C THR A 269 -17.73 24.01 12.43
N LEU A 270 -19.04 24.03 12.63
CA LEU A 270 -19.68 24.01 13.95
C LEU A 270 -20.01 22.57 14.33
N CYS A 271 -19.52 22.14 15.49
CA CYS A 271 -19.81 20.83 16.07
C CYS A 271 -20.95 20.98 17.09
N ARG A 272 -21.75 19.94 17.38
CA ARG A 272 -22.78 19.96 18.44
C ARG A 272 -22.53 18.86 19.45
N ASP A 273 -22.76 19.15 20.74
CA ASP A 273 -22.66 18.14 21.81
C ASP A 273 -23.90 17.23 21.88
N ALA A 274 -23.88 16.28 22.83
CA ALA A 274 -24.97 15.32 23.04
C ALA A 274 -26.33 15.97 23.39
N ASN A 275 -26.33 17.25 23.78
CA ASN A 275 -27.53 18.04 24.10
C ASN A 275 -27.89 19.03 22.97
N GLY A 276 -27.20 18.99 21.83
CA GLY A 276 -27.44 19.84 20.67
C GLY A 276 -26.83 21.24 20.75
N LYS A 277 -26.02 21.55 21.77
CA LYS A 277 -25.36 22.84 21.93
C LYS A 277 -24.19 22.97 20.96
N ILE A 278 -24.11 24.11 20.27
CA ILE A 278 -23.02 24.41 19.32
C ILE A 278 -21.71 24.61 20.09
N MET A 279 -20.70 23.81 19.75
CA MET A 279 -19.32 23.95 20.20
C MET A 279 -18.47 24.55 19.08
N ALA A 280 -17.65 25.54 19.43
CA ALA A 280 -16.66 26.09 18.51
C ALA A 280 -15.49 25.12 18.37
N CYS A 281 -15.41 24.42 17.25
CA CYS A 281 -14.25 23.62 16.86
C CYS A 281 -13.19 24.56 16.23
N ASN A 282 -12.57 25.44 17.04
CA ASN A 282 -11.40 26.19 16.60
C ASN A 282 -10.17 25.28 16.75
N PRO A 283 -9.29 25.15 15.72
CA PRO A 283 -8.01 24.51 15.92
C PRO A 283 -7.24 25.27 17.02
N LEU A 284 -6.82 24.56 18.07
CA LEU A 284 -5.96 25.14 19.10
C LEU A 284 -4.67 25.65 18.43
N VAL A 285 -4.52 26.96 18.42
CA VAL A 285 -3.21 27.60 18.31
C VAL A 285 -2.84 27.93 19.74
N LEU A 286 -1.95 27.14 20.34
CA LEU A 286 -1.41 27.46 21.65
C LEU A 286 -0.80 28.86 21.57
N ALA A 287 -1.18 29.73 22.49
CA ALA A 287 -0.56 31.03 22.59
C ALA A 287 0.94 30.84 22.92
N PRO A 288 1.84 31.74 22.49
CA PRO A 288 3.29 31.56 22.69
C PRO A 288 3.70 31.31 24.16
N ASN A 289 2.96 31.85 25.12
CA ASN A 289 3.16 31.63 26.56
C ASN A 289 2.73 30.23 27.02
N GLU A 290 1.75 29.60 26.37
CA GLU A 290 1.34 28.22 26.65
C GLU A 290 2.37 27.22 26.14
N VAL A 291 3.00 27.49 25.00
CA VAL A 291 4.13 26.71 24.48
C VAL A 291 5.34 26.79 25.41
N ASP A 292 5.66 27.98 25.92
CA ASP A 292 6.76 28.16 26.88
C ASP A 292 6.52 27.39 28.20
N ASN A 293 5.30 27.45 28.76
CA ASN A 293 4.94 26.71 29.97
C ASN A 293 4.98 25.19 29.78
N LEU A 294 4.55 24.72 28.61
CA LEU A 294 4.57 23.32 28.21
C LEU A 294 5.98 22.74 28.10
N LEU A 295 6.88 23.50 27.46
CA LEU A 295 8.28 23.10 27.32
C LEU A 295 8.98 23.09 28.68
N LYS A 296 8.63 24.03 29.57
CA LYS A 296 9.11 24.05 30.95
C LYS A 296 8.65 22.83 31.76
N GLU A 297 7.41 22.37 31.58
CA GLU A 297 6.91 21.16 32.27
C GLU A 297 7.59 19.88 31.77
N LEU A 298 7.81 19.75 30.46
CA LEU A 298 8.36 18.54 29.85
C LEU A 298 9.89 18.45 29.92
N PHE A 299 10.58 19.58 29.86
CA PHE A 299 12.03 19.63 29.67
C PHE A 299 12.75 20.49 30.70
N ASN A 300 12.03 21.09 31.65
CA ASN A 300 12.56 22.00 32.69
C ASN A 300 13.34 23.21 32.14
N VAL A 301 13.16 23.53 30.85
CA VAL A 301 13.75 24.67 30.15
C VAL A 301 12.77 25.20 29.10
N THR A 302 12.88 26.49 28.80
CA THR A 302 12.21 27.12 27.65
C THR A 302 13.23 27.48 26.57
N PRO A 303 12.81 27.74 25.32
CA PRO A 303 13.71 28.21 24.27
C PRO A 303 14.52 29.46 24.67
N LYS A 304 13.98 30.30 25.57
CA LYS A 304 14.66 31.50 26.08
C LYS A 304 15.82 31.18 27.04
N ASP A 305 15.82 29.99 27.63
CA ASP A 305 16.85 29.53 28.57
C ASP A 305 18.04 28.85 27.86
N ILE A 306 17.93 28.64 26.53
CA ILE A 306 18.94 27.97 25.71
C ILE A 306 19.71 28.99 24.89
N ALA A 307 20.97 29.20 25.26
CA ALA A 307 21.90 30.04 24.52
C ALA A 307 22.45 29.26 23.29
N PRO A 308 22.29 29.77 22.05
CA PRO A 308 22.67 29.06 20.82
C PRO A 308 24.13 28.61 20.74
N ASN A 309 25.03 29.36 21.40
CA ASN A 309 26.47 29.14 21.41
C ASN A 309 26.97 28.30 22.59
N LYS A 310 26.06 27.73 23.40
CA LYS A 310 26.39 26.85 24.52
C LYS A 310 26.11 25.40 24.17
N TRP A 311 26.67 24.50 24.99
CA TRP A 311 26.46 23.05 24.86
C TRP A 311 25.61 22.56 26.02
N TYR A 312 24.77 21.58 25.76
CA TYR A 312 23.79 21.05 26.70
C TYR A 312 23.80 19.54 26.69
N PHE A 313 23.49 18.91 27.81
CA PHE A 313 23.17 17.48 27.87
C PHE A 313 21.78 17.31 28.48
N TYR A 314 21.12 16.20 28.19
CA TYR A 314 19.81 15.91 28.77
C TYR A 314 19.95 15.00 29.99
N SER A 315 19.35 15.41 31.10
CA SER A 315 19.19 14.62 32.32
C SER A 315 17.71 14.37 32.56
N SER A 316 17.34 13.14 32.93
CA SER A 316 15.95 12.82 33.32
C SER A 316 15.51 13.53 34.61
N VAL A 317 16.45 13.99 35.43
CA VAL A 317 16.17 14.68 36.71
C VAL A 317 16.10 16.19 36.53
N PHE A 318 16.97 16.76 35.68
CA PHE A 318 17.14 18.21 35.57
C PHE A 318 16.71 18.78 34.21
N GLY A 319 16.38 17.93 33.23
CA GLY A 319 16.11 18.34 31.86
C GLY A 319 17.38 18.70 31.10
N TRP A 320 17.25 19.59 30.11
CA TRP A 320 18.40 20.11 29.38
C TRP A 320 19.26 21.00 30.29
N THR A 321 20.52 20.63 30.48
CA THR A 321 21.44 21.31 31.39
C THR A 321 22.66 21.80 30.61
N GLU A 322 23.01 23.08 30.76
CA GLU A 322 24.23 23.63 30.15
C GLU A 322 25.47 22.91 30.72
N THR A 323 26.34 22.43 29.84
CA THR A 323 27.62 21.84 30.24
C THR A 323 28.63 22.95 30.57
N LYS A 324 29.32 22.80 31.71
CA LYS A 324 30.44 23.67 32.09
C LYS A 324 31.77 23.22 31.49
N LEU A 325 31.79 22.07 30.82
CA LEU A 325 33.00 21.55 30.20
C LEU A 325 33.34 22.42 28.97
N PRO A 326 34.64 22.71 28.72
CA PRO A 326 35.07 23.42 27.52
C PRO A 326 35.02 22.48 26.31
N ILE A 327 33.81 22.13 25.88
CA ILE A 327 33.58 21.13 24.84
C ILE A 327 33.89 21.70 23.45
N SER A 328 33.74 23.02 23.24
CA SER A 328 33.98 23.64 21.94
C SER A 328 35.46 23.56 21.53
N GLY A 329 35.74 22.92 20.40
CA GLY A 329 37.07 22.88 19.78
C GLY A 329 37.94 21.67 20.13
N VAL A 330 37.55 20.83 21.09
CA VAL A 330 38.32 19.63 21.48
C VAL A 330 37.89 18.39 20.69
N PHE A 331 36.61 18.29 20.37
CA PHE A 331 36.04 17.17 19.61
C PHE A 331 35.18 17.71 18.47
N ASN A 332 35.02 16.93 17.40
CA ASN A 332 34.04 17.26 16.37
C ASN A 332 32.61 17.03 16.90
N GLU A 333 31.65 17.72 16.30
CA GLU A 333 30.24 17.71 16.71
C GLU A 333 29.64 16.29 16.77
N SER A 334 30.04 15.40 15.86
CA SER A 334 29.56 14.01 15.84
C SER A 334 29.95 13.24 17.10
N VAL A 335 31.19 13.41 17.57
CA VAL A 335 31.68 12.76 18.80
C VAL A 335 30.98 13.32 20.03
N GLN A 336 30.68 14.62 20.04
CA GLN A 336 29.98 15.29 21.15
C GLN A 336 28.52 14.83 21.24
N ASN A 337 27.83 14.75 20.10
CA ASN A 337 26.47 14.21 20.02
C ASN A 337 26.41 12.75 20.50
N ALA A 338 27.39 11.93 20.10
CA ALA A 338 27.49 10.54 20.56
C ALA A 338 27.72 10.42 22.07
N ALA A 339 28.41 11.39 22.67
CA ALA A 339 28.60 11.49 24.11
C ALA A 339 27.40 12.13 24.86
N GLY A 340 26.31 12.44 24.15
CA GLY A 340 25.09 13.00 24.73
C GLY A 340 25.10 14.52 24.94
N TYR A 341 26.06 15.23 24.32
CA TYR A 341 26.14 16.69 24.34
C TYR A 341 25.67 17.28 23.01
N TYR A 342 24.83 18.29 23.07
CA TYR A 342 24.20 18.93 21.91
C TYR A 342 24.41 20.44 21.98
N SER A 343 24.61 21.07 20.83
CA SER A 343 24.66 22.53 20.74
C SER A 343 23.29 23.15 21.11
N GLY A 344 23.30 24.40 21.56
CA GLY A 344 22.08 25.15 21.86
C GLY A 344 21.12 25.18 20.65
N ASN A 345 21.65 25.28 19.43
CA ASN A 345 20.84 25.20 18.20
C ASN A 345 20.15 23.84 18.02
N GLN A 346 20.82 22.74 18.33
CA GLN A 346 20.21 21.39 18.27
C GLN A 346 19.12 21.23 19.33
N VAL A 347 19.36 21.72 20.55
CA VAL A 347 18.36 21.70 21.62
C VAL A 347 17.12 22.53 21.24
N LEU A 348 17.30 23.71 20.67
CA LEU A 348 16.20 24.54 20.18
C LEU A 348 15.37 23.83 19.09
N GLN A 349 16.02 23.14 18.15
CA GLN A 349 15.33 22.33 17.14
C GLN A 349 14.55 21.15 17.76
N PHE A 350 15.11 20.50 18.79
CA PHE A 350 14.40 19.43 19.50
C PHE A 350 13.16 19.95 20.23
N LEU A 351 13.28 21.09 20.93
CA LEU A 351 12.15 21.71 21.64
C LEU A 351 11.05 22.15 20.68
N GLN A 352 11.40 22.72 19.53
CA GLN A 352 10.44 23.08 18.48
C GLN A 352 9.68 21.86 17.96
N LYS A 353 10.41 20.79 17.60
CA LYS A 353 9.81 19.56 17.07
C LYS A 353 8.94 18.84 18.11
N ALA A 354 9.31 18.91 19.39
CA ALA A 354 8.51 18.36 20.49
C ALA A 354 7.19 19.12 20.67
N SER A 355 7.23 20.46 20.60
CA SER A 355 6.02 21.31 20.63
C SER A 355 5.08 20.98 19.47
N GLU A 356 5.58 20.92 18.24
CA GLU A 356 4.79 20.59 17.05
C GLU A 356 4.10 19.22 17.14
N ASN A 357 4.80 18.21 17.66
CA ASN A 357 4.27 16.86 17.83
C ASN A 357 3.17 16.77 18.89
N LYS A 358 3.31 17.48 20.02
CA LYS A 358 2.28 17.49 21.07
C LYS A 358 1.02 18.24 20.62
N THR A 359 1.17 19.41 19.99
CA THR A 359 0.04 20.14 19.39
C THR A 359 -0.66 19.33 18.29
N ARG A 360 0.06 18.48 17.56
CA ARG A 360 -0.56 17.53 16.62
C ARG A 360 -1.39 16.48 17.37
N ARG A 361 -0.84 15.87 18.42
CA ARG A 361 -1.52 14.82 19.21
C ARG A 361 -2.79 15.36 19.91
N GLU A 362 -2.72 16.55 20.49
CA GLU A 362 -3.88 17.20 21.13
C GLU A 362 -4.98 17.53 20.10
N ARG A 363 -4.60 17.92 18.87
CA ARG A 363 -5.56 18.09 17.76
C ARG A 363 -6.19 16.77 17.34
N GLU A 364 -5.42 15.69 17.28
CA GLU A 364 -5.92 14.35 16.95
C GLU A 364 -6.89 13.82 18.04
N GLU A 365 -6.57 14.03 19.33
CA GLU A 365 -7.43 13.66 20.46
C GLU A 365 -8.72 14.50 20.50
N GLN A 366 -8.67 15.81 20.20
CA GLN A 366 -9.88 16.64 20.07
C GLN A 366 -10.76 16.23 18.90
N VAL A 367 -10.17 15.91 17.75
CA VAL A 367 -10.91 15.41 16.59
C VAL A 367 -11.61 14.09 16.95
N TYR A 368 -10.92 13.20 17.66
CA TYR A 368 -11.49 11.94 18.15
C TYR A 368 -12.67 12.14 19.11
N GLU A 369 -12.53 13.00 20.13
CA GLU A 369 -13.63 13.29 21.07
C GLU A 369 -14.80 14.01 20.38
N CYS A 370 -14.53 14.79 19.33
CA CYS A 370 -15.57 15.41 18.51
C CYS A 370 -16.35 14.36 17.70
N TYR A 371 -15.67 13.39 17.08
CA TYR A 371 -16.31 12.27 16.39
C TYR A 371 -17.12 11.39 17.35
N LYS A 372 -16.60 11.14 18.55
CA LYS A 372 -17.28 10.38 19.60
C LYS A 372 -18.53 11.10 20.11
N ALA A 373 -18.48 12.41 20.32
CA ALA A 373 -19.64 13.22 20.68
C ALA A 373 -20.69 13.25 19.56
N ALA A 374 -20.26 13.39 18.30
CA ALA A 374 -21.15 13.32 17.14
C ALA A 374 -21.80 11.94 16.99
N TYR A 375 -21.04 10.87 17.27
CA TYR A 375 -21.53 9.49 17.29
C TYR A 375 -22.56 9.25 18.40
N GLU A 376 -22.28 9.65 19.64
CA GLU A 376 -23.24 9.49 20.75
C GLU A 376 -24.49 10.34 20.54
N TRP A 377 -24.37 11.53 19.94
CA TRP A 377 -25.52 12.34 19.52
C TRP A 377 -26.34 11.66 18.40
N ALA A 378 -25.70 11.12 17.36
CA ALA A 378 -26.37 10.41 16.28
C ALA A 378 -27.09 9.15 16.77
N LYS A 379 -26.48 8.44 17.72
CA LYS A 379 -27.06 7.30 18.42
C LYS A 379 -28.25 7.70 19.28
N ALA A 380 -28.13 8.73 20.10
CA ALA A 380 -29.21 9.25 20.93
C ALA A 380 -30.39 9.78 20.09
N SER A 381 -30.11 10.27 18.88
CA SER A 381 -31.11 10.82 17.95
C SER A 381 -31.70 9.78 16.98
N ASN A 382 -31.35 8.49 17.12
CA ASN A 382 -31.76 7.38 16.24
C ASN A 382 -31.47 7.64 14.74
N LEU A 383 -30.39 8.37 14.45
CA LEU A 383 -30.03 8.85 13.12
C LEU A 383 -29.20 7.85 12.30
N PHE A 384 -28.98 6.62 12.77
CA PHE A 384 -28.22 5.62 12.01
C PHE A 384 -28.88 5.27 10.66
N GLY A 385 -30.22 5.35 10.59
CA GLY A 385 -30.94 5.29 9.32
C GLY A 385 -30.57 6.45 8.39
N LEU A 386 -30.45 7.67 8.92
CA LEU A 386 -30.08 8.87 8.16
C LEU A 386 -28.59 8.89 7.77
N MET A 387 -27.70 8.37 8.61
CA MET A 387 -26.28 8.23 8.28
C MET A 387 -26.05 7.19 7.18
N TYR A 388 -26.84 6.12 7.12
CA TYR A 388 -26.86 5.21 5.96
C TYR A 388 -27.43 5.92 4.72
N GLU A 389 -28.49 6.71 4.86
CA GLU A 389 -29.08 7.53 3.78
C GLU A 389 -28.08 8.53 3.18
N MET A 390 -27.20 9.09 4.01
CA MET A 390 -26.14 10.03 3.61
C MET A 390 -24.80 9.34 3.32
N SER A 391 -24.73 8.01 3.43
CA SER A 391 -23.48 7.29 3.22
C SER A 391 -23.17 7.17 1.72
N PRO A 392 -21.89 7.32 1.32
CA PRO A 392 -21.46 7.02 -0.04
C PRO A 392 -21.84 5.60 -0.49
N VAL A 393 -21.98 4.68 0.47
CA VAL A 393 -22.37 3.27 0.26
C VAL A 393 -23.81 3.14 -0.25
N LYS A 394 -24.75 3.99 0.23
CA LYS A 394 -26.13 4.00 -0.29
C LYS A 394 -26.21 4.68 -1.66
N ALA A 395 -25.45 5.74 -1.90
CA ALA A 395 -25.37 6.38 -3.22
C ALA A 395 -24.87 5.40 -4.30
N ILE A 396 -23.91 4.53 -3.96
CA ILE A 396 -23.43 3.43 -4.81
C ILE A 396 -24.53 2.38 -5.04
N TYR A 397 -25.30 2.06 -4.01
CA TYR A 397 -26.36 1.06 -4.04
C TYR A 397 -27.59 1.49 -4.85
N ASP A 398 -28.11 2.69 -4.60
CA ASP A 398 -29.26 3.23 -5.32
C ASP A 398 -28.92 3.49 -6.80
N GLY A 399 -27.66 3.88 -7.09
CA GLY A 399 -27.14 3.98 -8.44
C GLY A 399 -27.08 2.65 -9.19
N SER A 400 -26.78 1.54 -8.49
CA SER A 400 -26.72 0.19 -9.08
C SER A 400 -28.07 -0.45 -9.36
N ILE A 401 -29.14 -0.01 -8.66
CA ILE A 401 -30.50 -0.52 -8.83
C ILE A 401 -31.25 0.26 -9.93
N ALA A 402 -30.98 1.56 -10.09
CA ALA A 402 -31.71 2.41 -11.03
C ALA A 402 -31.26 2.27 -12.50
N TYR A 403 -30.06 1.77 -12.77
CA TYR A 403 -29.49 1.70 -14.13
C TYR A 403 -28.88 0.33 -14.37
N GLY A 404 -29.68 -0.57 -14.95
CA GLY A 404 -29.36 -1.99 -15.17
C GLY A 404 -28.23 -2.31 -16.14
N ASP A 405 -27.19 -1.47 -16.29
CA ASP A 405 -25.94 -1.81 -17.00
C ASP A 405 -24.74 -1.00 -16.50
N GLY A 406 -23.70 -1.72 -16.04
CA GLY A 406 -22.61 -1.22 -15.19
C GLY A 406 -21.53 -0.35 -15.84
N GLN A 407 -21.79 0.35 -16.95
CA GLN A 407 -20.74 1.10 -17.67
C GLN A 407 -20.68 2.61 -17.38
N TYR A 408 -21.69 3.20 -16.73
CA TYR A 408 -21.70 4.66 -16.45
C TYR A 408 -21.23 5.06 -15.03
N ILE A 409 -20.88 4.09 -14.19
CA ILE A 409 -20.52 4.31 -12.77
C ILE A 409 -19.21 5.10 -12.61
N ALA A 410 -18.28 5.02 -13.57
CA ALA A 410 -16.99 5.70 -13.48
C ALA A 410 -17.06 7.23 -13.63
N GLY A 411 -18.07 7.75 -14.36
CA GLY A 411 -18.19 9.18 -14.65
C GLY A 411 -18.67 10.02 -13.46
N THR A 412 -19.68 9.52 -12.72
CA THR A 412 -20.27 10.25 -11.60
C THR A 412 -19.41 10.18 -10.34
N ILE A 413 -18.64 9.09 -10.16
CA ILE A 413 -17.63 8.98 -9.10
C ILE A 413 -16.53 10.02 -9.29
N LEU A 414 -16.08 10.28 -10.53
CA LEU A 414 -15.02 11.25 -10.79
C LEU A 414 -15.40 12.70 -10.43
N VAL A 415 -16.68 13.06 -10.53
CA VAL A 415 -17.17 14.42 -10.23
C VAL A 415 -17.40 14.62 -8.73
N ALA A 416 -17.81 13.57 -7.99
CA ALA A 416 -17.99 13.63 -6.53
C ALA A 416 -16.71 13.38 -5.72
N SER A 417 -15.73 12.61 -6.26
CA SER A 417 -14.43 12.36 -5.60
C SER A 417 -13.43 13.51 -5.77
N GLY A 418 -13.77 14.56 -6.51
CA GLY A 418 -12.93 15.75 -6.67
C GLY A 418 -12.88 16.66 -5.44
N THR A 419 -13.75 16.45 -4.43
CA THR A 419 -13.95 17.42 -3.34
C THR A 419 -13.87 16.84 -1.92
N VAL A 420 -13.80 15.51 -1.73
CA VAL A 420 -13.80 14.90 -0.37
C VAL A 420 -12.66 13.89 -0.20
N ASP A 421 -11.84 14.13 0.83
CA ASP A 421 -10.72 13.29 1.30
C ASP A 421 -11.21 11.92 1.81
N LEU A 422 -10.74 10.82 1.20
CA LEU A 422 -11.08 9.44 1.59
C LEU A 422 -9.91 8.72 2.30
N GLY A 423 -8.77 9.37 2.52
CA GLY A 423 -7.61 8.79 3.22
C GLY A 423 -7.91 8.37 4.67
N PRO A 424 -8.62 9.20 5.46
CA PRO A 424 -9.15 8.81 6.77
C PRO A 424 -10.11 7.62 6.70
N LEU A 425 -10.85 7.44 5.60
CA LEU A 425 -11.81 6.35 5.40
C LEU A 425 -11.11 4.97 5.27
N PHE A 426 -9.95 4.91 4.61
CA PHE A 426 -9.17 3.68 4.48
C PHE A 426 -8.37 3.32 5.74
N LYS A 427 -7.88 4.32 6.49
CA LYS A 427 -7.36 4.08 7.85
C LYS A 427 -8.48 3.65 8.79
N ALA A 428 -9.67 4.23 8.63
CA ALA A 428 -10.87 3.79 9.32
C ALA A 428 -11.28 2.36 8.95
N ALA A 429 -10.98 1.87 7.73
CA ALA A 429 -11.27 0.49 7.32
C ALA A 429 -10.42 -0.57 8.05
N LYS A 430 -9.17 -0.25 8.42
CA LYS A 430 -8.36 -1.14 9.28
C LYS A 430 -8.84 -1.12 10.73
N SER A 431 -9.31 0.03 11.22
CA SER A 431 -10.07 0.09 12.48
C SER A 431 -11.47 -0.52 12.34
N TYR A 432 -12.02 -0.68 11.14
CA TYR A 432 -13.39 -1.17 10.94
C TYR A 432 -13.52 -2.65 11.25
N ALA A 433 -12.52 -3.47 10.92
CA ALA A 433 -12.49 -4.88 11.33
C ALA A 433 -12.42 -5.03 12.86
N GLN A 434 -11.58 -4.21 13.50
CA GLN A 434 -11.44 -4.20 14.96
C GLN A 434 -12.71 -3.66 15.64
N VAL A 435 -13.26 -2.55 15.15
CA VAL A 435 -14.51 -1.96 15.63
C VAL A 435 -15.69 -2.90 15.37
N ALA A 436 -15.78 -3.54 14.20
CA ALA A 436 -16.81 -4.55 13.93
C ALA A 436 -16.67 -5.75 14.86
N THR A 437 -15.45 -6.16 15.20
CA THR A 437 -15.19 -7.22 16.19
C THR A 437 -15.62 -6.79 17.60
N GLU A 438 -15.24 -5.60 18.05
CA GLU A 438 -15.63 -5.03 19.34
C GLU A 438 -17.14 -4.76 19.43
N MET A 439 -17.78 -4.38 18.32
CA MET A 439 -19.23 -4.22 18.22
C MET A 439 -19.92 -5.58 18.23
N ALA A 440 -19.45 -6.55 17.43
CA ALA A 440 -20.01 -7.89 17.39
C ALA A 440 -19.93 -8.60 18.75
N ALA A 441 -18.88 -8.33 19.55
CA ALA A 441 -18.74 -8.83 20.91
C ALA A 441 -19.83 -8.30 21.87
N LYS A 442 -20.46 -7.15 21.56
CA LYS A 442 -21.52 -6.55 22.40
C LYS A 442 -22.91 -7.10 22.11
N PHE A 443 -23.11 -7.80 20.99
CA PHE A 443 -24.39 -8.40 20.63
C PHE A 443 -24.32 -9.92 20.77
N THR A 444 -25.35 -10.51 21.36
CA THR A 444 -25.60 -11.96 21.27
C THR A 444 -25.93 -12.35 19.84
N THR A 445 -25.79 -13.65 19.51
CA THR A 445 -26.12 -14.14 18.17
C THR A 445 -27.61 -13.92 17.87
N ALA A 446 -28.50 -14.14 18.84
CA ALA A 446 -29.93 -13.87 18.72
C ALA A 446 -30.23 -12.39 18.42
N GLU A 447 -29.56 -11.45 19.08
CA GLU A 447 -29.74 -10.01 18.83
C GLU A 447 -29.28 -9.60 17.43
N LEU A 448 -28.17 -10.16 16.93
CA LEU A 448 -27.74 -9.93 15.55
C LEU A 448 -28.78 -10.49 14.56
N TRP A 449 -29.34 -11.68 14.83
CA TRP A 449 -30.35 -12.29 13.96
C TRP A 449 -31.68 -11.54 13.94
N ALA A 450 -32.07 -10.96 15.06
CA ALA A 450 -33.23 -10.08 15.17
C ALA A 450 -33.07 -8.75 14.41
N MET A 451 -31.89 -8.44 13.88
CA MET A 451 -31.70 -7.29 12.99
C MET A 451 -32.38 -7.53 11.64
N GLU A 452 -33.53 -6.90 11.44
CA GLU A 452 -34.33 -7.02 10.22
C GLU A 452 -34.23 -5.80 9.27
N GLY A 453 -34.78 -5.95 8.07
CA GLY A 453 -34.90 -4.87 7.08
C GLY A 453 -33.54 -4.36 6.60
N ARG A 454 -33.32 -3.06 6.71
CA ARG A 454 -32.11 -2.36 6.20
C ARG A 454 -30.82 -2.74 6.94
N MET A 455 -30.93 -3.39 8.10
CA MET A 455 -29.78 -3.86 8.89
C MET A 455 -29.22 -5.22 8.45
N THR A 456 -29.83 -5.88 7.47
CA THR A 456 -29.43 -7.23 7.00
C THR A 456 -27.94 -7.33 6.60
N ARG A 457 -27.38 -6.27 5.98
CA ARG A 457 -25.96 -6.26 5.60
C ARG A 457 -25.04 -6.07 6.81
N VAL A 458 -25.41 -5.19 7.73
CA VAL A 458 -24.67 -4.98 8.99
C VAL A 458 -24.66 -6.25 9.83
N ARG A 459 -25.80 -6.96 9.87
CA ARG A 459 -25.89 -8.29 10.50
C ARG A 459 -24.88 -9.27 9.93
N GLY A 460 -24.83 -9.44 8.60
CA GLY A 460 -23.92 -10.39 7.96
C GLY A 460 -22.46 -10.14 8.36
N MET A 461 -22.03 -8.89 8.29
CA MET A 461 -20.69 -8.47 8.68
C MET A 461 -20.39 -8.65 10.18
N LEU A 462 -21.33 -8.32 11.07
CA LEU A 462 -21.14 -8.52 12.51
C LEU A 462 -21.12 -10.02 12.87
N MET A 463 -21.91 -10.84 12.18
CA MET A 463 -21.87 -12.30 12.30
C MET A 463 -20.53 -12.87 11.84
N GLU A 464 -20.01 -12.43 10.69
CA GLU A 464 -18.68 -12.79 10.20
C GLU A 464 -17.58 -12.39 11.20
N ALA A 465 -17.62 -11.16 11.72
CA ALA A 465 -16.66 -10.69 12.72
C ALA A 465 -16.73 -11.52 14.01
N LYS A 466 -17.93 -11.88 14.46
CA LYS A 466 -18.12 -12.73 15.64
C LYS A 466 -17.54 -14.13 15.44
N GLN A 467 -17.73 -14.71 14.26
CA GLN A 467 -17.14 -16.01 13.92
C GLN A 467 -15.63 -15.89 13.71
N ALA A 468 -15.14 -14.77 13.20
CA ALA A 468 -13.71 -14.51 13.08
C ALA A 468 -13.00 -14.62 14.44
N VAL A 469 -13.58 -14.08 15.52
CA VAL A 469 -13.05 -14.27 16.89
C VAL A 469 -13.02 -15.75 17.30
N ARG A 470 -14.07 -16.50 16.95
CA ARG A 470 -14.15 -17.94 17.24
C ARG A 470 -13.14 -18.77 16.44
N PHE A 471 -12.87 -18.41 15.19
CA PHE A 471 -11.90 -19.12 14.35
C PHE A 471 -10.46 -18.72 14.71
N THR A 472 -10.19 -17.44 14.95
CA THR A 472 -8.87 -16.95 15.37
C THR A 472 -8.42 -17.52 16.70
N SER A 473 -9.32 -17.67 17.68
CA SER A 473 -8.99 -18.37 18.93
C SER A 473 -8.63 -19.85 18.74
N LYS A 474 -8.98 -20.45 17.59
CA LYS A 474 -8.61 -21.83 17.20
C LYS A 474 -7.38 -21.89 16.29
N GLY A 475 -6.67 -20.77 16.09
CA GLY A 475 -5.46 -20.68 15.26
C GLY A 475 -5.68 -20.09 13.87
N TYR A 476 -6.92 -20.07 13.37
CA TYR A 476 -7.20 -19.65 11.99
C TYR A 476 -6.87 -18.17 11.80
N LYS A 477 -6.20 -17.85 10.70
CA LYS A 477 -5.99 -16.46 10.31
C LYS A 477 -7.25 -15.96 9.60
N TRP A 478 -7.73 -14.78 9.99
CA TRP A 478 -8.74 -14.06 9.22
C TRP A 478 -8.07 -13.47 7.98
N MET A 479 -8.58 -13.81 6.81
CA MET A 479 -7.83 -13.76 5.56
C MET A 479 -8.32 -12.63 4.65
N GLY A 480 -8.60 -11.44 5.21
CA GLY A 480 -8.98 -10.26 4.43
C GLY A 480 -8.01 -9.93 3.28
N GLU A 481 -6.73 -10.32 3.40
CA GLU A 481 -5.72 -10.17 2.34
C GLU A 481 -5.79 -11.26 1.26
N VAL A 482 -6.36 -12.43 1.54
CA VAL A 482 -6.43 -13.56 0.60
C VAL A 482 -7.77 -13.65 -0.11
N ASN A 483 -8.79 -12.91 0.32
CA ASN A 483 -9.97 -12.63 -0.51
C ASN A 483 -9.55 -12.03 -1.89
N LYS A 484 -8.38 -11.38 -1.98
CA LYS A 484 -7.74 -10.98 -3.24
C LYS A 484 -7.48 -12.16 -4.20
N TYR A 485 -7.05 -13.31 -3.67
CA TYR A 485 -6.67 -14.50 -4.44
C TYR A 485 -7.81 -15.53 -4.52
N PHE A 486 -8.62 -15.63 -3.47
CA PHE A 486 -9.74 -16.56 -3.34
C PHE A 486 -10.97 -15.85 -2.79
N ARG A 487 -11.80 -15.32 -3.68
CA ARG A 487 -12.99 -14.51 -3.30
C ARG A 487 -13.97 -15.19 -2.35
N THR A 488 -13.92 -16.52 -2.27
CA THR A 488 -14.84 -17.33 -1.49
C THR A 488 -14.26 -17.84 -0.16
N ILE A 489 -12.97 -17.62 0.13
CA ILE A 489 -12.32 -18.07 1.37
C ILE A 489 -12.22 -16.92 2.38
N ASP A 490 -12.76 -17.14 3.57
CA ASP A 490 -12.82 -16.15 4.63
C ASP A 490 -11.76 -16.38 5.71
N PHE A 491 -11.40 -17.65 5.97
CA PHE A 491 -10.39 -18.04 6.96
C PHE A 491 -9.45 -19.12 6.43
N TYR A 492 -8.24 -19.18 6.98
CA TYR A 492 -7.27 -20.21 6.65
C TYR A 492 -6.40 -20.56 7.85
N GLU A 493 -6.17 -21.85 8.04
CA GLU A 493 -5.26 -22.38 9.04
C GLU A 493 -4.01 -22.94 8.34
N PRO A 494 -2.87 -22.23 8.38
CA PRO A 494 -1.66 -22.64 7.68
C PRO A 494 -1.11 -24.01 8.10
N LYS A 495 -1.22 -24.38 9.39
CA LYS A 495 -0.67 -25.66 9.87
C LYS A 495 -1.47 -26.85 9.36
N LEU A 496 -2.78 -26.69 9.24
CA LEU A 496 -3.69 -27.72 8.74
C LEU A 496 -3.88 -27.65 7.23
N GLN A 497 -3.38 -26.60 6.57
CA GLN A 497 -3.60 -26.33 5.15
C GLN A 497 -5.09 -26.37 4.81
N LYS A 498 -5.89 -25.76 5.71
CA LYS A 498 -7.35 -25.83 5.71
C LYS A 498 -7.95 -24.45 5.52
N ALA A 499 -8.82 -24.32 4.53
CA ALA A 499 -9.53 -23.09 4.22
C ALA A 499 -11.01 -23.19 4.64
N ILE A 500 -11.59 -22.09 5.10
CA ILE A 500 -13.00 -22.00 5.48
C ILE A 500 -13.66 -20.88 4.68
N SER A 501 -14.74 -21.23 3.99
CA SER A 501 -15.74 -20.28 3.49
C SER A 501 -16.87 -20.18 4.51
N TYR A 502 -17.29 -18.98 4.84
CA TYR A 502 -18.38 -18.72 5.76
C TYR A 502 -19.51 -17.97 5.04
N LYS A 503 -20.75 -18.39 5.30
CA LYS A 503 -21.97 -17.82 4.72
C LYS A 503 -23.06 -17.72 5.79
N THR A 504 -23.92 -16.72 5.64
CA THR A 504 -25.13 -16.57 6.46
C THR A 504 -26.35 -16.56 5.55
N VAL A 505 -27.45 -17.11 6.03
CA VAL A 505 -28.67 -17.28 5.22
C VAL A 505 -29.83 -16.55 5.85
N ASN A 506 -30.56 -15.75 5.08
CA ASN A 506 -31.79 -15.13 5.58
C ASN A 506 -32.99 -16.06 5.36
N ALA A 507 -33.74 -16.41 6.42
CA ALA A 507 -34.92 -17.29 6.32
C ALA A 507 -36.13 -16.66 5.60
N LYS A 508 -36.18 -15.34 5.43
CA LYS A 508 -37.36 -14.68 4.85
C LYS A 508 -37.32 -14.52 3.33
N VAL A 509 -36.15 -14.60 2.72
CA VAL A 509 -35.99 -14.50 1.26
C VAL A 509 -35.70 -15.89 0.75
N ASN A 510 -36.43 -16.34 -0.29
CA ASN A 510 -36.20 -17.65 -0.92
C ASN A 510 -34.71 -17.88 -1.02
N PHE A 511 -34.24 -18.92 -0.33
CA PHE A 511 -32.85 -19.30 -0.36
C PHE A 511 -32.43 -19.42 -1.81
N ASP A 512 -31.45 -18.64 -2.24
CA ASP A 512 -30.85 -18.94 -3.52
C ASP A 512 -29.93 -20.15 -3.32
N PHE A 513 -30.54 -21.32 -3.34
CA PHE A 513 -29.86 -22.60 -3.28
C PHE A 513 -28.77 -22.66 -4.35
N LYS A 514 -28.97 -22.00 -5.50
CA LYS A 514 -27.99 -21.91 -6.57
C LYS A 514 -26.70 -21.26 -6.10
N ASP A 515 -26.76 -20.16 -5.34
CA ASP A 515 -25.57 -19.45 -4.87
C ASP A 515 -24.70 -20.29 -3.93
N ILE A 516 -25.31 -21.12 -3.08
CA ILE A 516 -24.57 -22.03 -2.21
C ILE A 516 -23.93 -23.16 -3.00
N ILE A 517 -24.64 -23.71 -3.99
CA ILE A 517 -24.11 -24.75 -4.87
C ILE A 517 -22.97 -24.23 -5.74
N ASP A 518 -23.09 -22.99 -6.23
CA ASP A 518 -22.04 -22.31 -6.98
C ASP A 518 -20.81 -22.10 -6.09
N ASN A 519 -21.00 -21.67 -4.83
CA ASN A 519 -19.91 -21.59 -3.85
C ASN A 519 -19.23 -22.95 -3.63
N ILE A 520 -19.99 -24.03 -3.41
CA ILE A 520 -19.41 -25.37 -3.24
C ILE A 520 -18.58 -25.78 -4.47
N THR A 521 -19.05 -25.45 -5.68
CA THR A 521 -18.33 -25.73 -6.92
C THR A 521 -17.01 -24.95 -6.99
N VAL A 522 -17.00 -23.67 -6.60
CA VAL A 522 -15.77 -22.88 -6.50
C VAL A 522 -14.81 -23.46 -5.46
N LEU A 523 -15.32 -23.85 -4.29
CA LEU A 523 -14.51 -24.44 -3.22
C LEU A 523 -13.87 -25.77 -3.64
N LYS A 524 -14.56 -26.56 -4.48
CA LYS A 524 -13.98 -27.76 -5.10
C LYS A 524 -12.83 -27.41 -6.03
N GLY A 525 -12.99 -26.43 -6.91
CA GLY A 525 -11.90 -25.95 -7.77
C GLY A 525 -10.67 -25.51 -6.97
N ILE A 526 -10.88 -24.79 -5.86
CA ILE A 526 -9.81 -24.38 -4.94
C ILE A 526 -9.12 -25.59 -4.30
N LYS A 527 -9.89 -26.56 -3.82
CA LYS A 527 -9.36 -27.80 -3.21
C LYS A 527 -8.56 -28.63 -4.22
N ASP A 528 -9.06 -28.74 -5.46
CA ASP A 528 -8.41 -29.52 -6.52
C ASP A 528 -7.11 -28.88 -7.01
N ALA A 529 -7.05 -27.54 -7.05
CA ALA A 529 -5.83 -26.84 -7.37
C ALA A 529 -4.71 -27.20 -6.36
N GLY A 530 -5.08 -27.42 -5.09
CA GLY A 530 -4.19 -27.90 -4.02
C GLY A 530 -3.14 -26.89 -3.55
N LYS A 531 -2.70 -26.02 -4.46
CA LYS A 531 -1.72 -24.97 -4.26
C LYS A 531 -2.06 -23.77 -5.15
N HIS A 532 -1.84 -22.58 -4.62
CA HIS A 532 -1.90 -21.35 -5.38
C HIS A 532 -0.73 -20.47 -4.98
N ALA A 533 0.00 -19.98 -5.97
CA ALA A 533 1.08 -19.02 -5.80
C ALA A 533 0.65 -17.72 -6.50
N SER A 534 0.55 -16.64 -5.74
CA SER A 534 0.38 -15.28 -6.24
C SER A 534 1.19 -14.36 -5.34
N ASP A 535 1.86 -13.37 -5.93
CA ASP A 535 2.60 -12.33 -5.22
C ASP A 535 3.69 -12.91 -4.27
N GLY A 536 4.30 -14.03 -4.67
CA GLY A 536 5.33 -14.73 -3.89
C GLY A 536 4.83 -15.50 -2.65
N ILE A 537 3.52 -15.57 -2.43
CA ILE A 537 2.91 -16.33 -1.33
C ILE A 537 2.35 -17.65 -1.87
N GLU A 538 2.99 -18.77 -1.51
CA GLU A 538 2.45 -20.10 -1.80
C GLU A 538 1.47 -20.52 -0.70
N LEU A 539 0.18 -20.58 -1.04
CA LEU A 539 -0.86 -21.14 -0.19
C LEU A 539 -1.17 -22.57 -0.62
N VAL A 540 -0.93 -23.52 0.27
CA VAL A 540 -1.29 -24.93 0.06
C VAL A 540 -2.63 -25.19 0.74
N ILE A 541 -3.66 -25.49 -0.04
CA ILE A 541 -5.01 -25.77 0.45
C ILE A 541 -5.31 -27.24 0.19
N ARG A 542 -5.23 -28.06 1.24
CA ARG A 542 -5.56 -29.50 1.18
C ARG A 542 -7.00 -29.79 1.52
N ASP A 543 -7.61 -28.94 2.33
CA ASP A 543 -8.97 -29.13 2.77
C ASP A 543 -9.75 -27.81 2.78
N VAL A 544 -11.04 -27.92 2.50
CA VAL A 544 -11.94 -26.78 2.40
C VAL A 544 -13.25 -27.11 3.10
N GLU A 545 -13.67 -26.21 3.98
CA GLU A 545 -14.94 -26.28 4.69
C GLU A 545 -15.85 -25.12 4.29
N LEU A 546 -17.15 -25.38 4.23
CA LEU A 546 -18.18 -24.37 4.08
C LEU A 546 -19.02 -24.32 5.36
N HIS A 547 -18.95 -23.21 6.07
CA HIS A 547 -19.73 -22.96 7.29
C HIS A 547 -20.92 -22.08 6.94
N ILE A 548 -22.12 -22.54 7.30
CA ILE A 548 -23.38 -21.88 6.97
C ILE A 548 -24.19 -21.68 8.24
N ASP A 549 -24.47 -20.44 8.58
CA ASP A 549 -25.39 -20.12 9.68
C ASP A 549 -26.80 -19.89 9.11
N VAL A 550 -27.76 -20.69 9.58
CA VAL A 550 -29.16 -20.70 9.14
C VAL A 550 -30.11 -20.50 10.32
N PRO A 551 -31.22 -19.77 10.18
CA PRO A 551 -32.21 -19.62 11.25
C PRO A 551 -32.78 -20.95 11.71
N LYS A 552 -33.08 -21.05 13.01
CA LYS A 552 -33.71 -22.24 13.60
C LYS A 552 -35.02 -22.57 12.88
N GLY A 553 -35.20 -23.86 12.56
CA GLY A 553 -36.39 -24.32 11.84
C GLY A 553 -36.34 -24.11 10.32
N TYR A 554 -35.15 -23.85 9.75
CA TYR A 554 -34.96 -23.83 8.30
C TYR A 554 -35.39 -25.14 7.63
N ASP A 555 -35.77 -25.09 6.36
CA ASP A 555 -36.20 -26.28 5.61
C ASP A 555 -35.06 -27.30 5.51
N GLN A 556 -35.17 -28.40 6.27
CA GLN A 556 -34.18 -29.46 6.30
C GLN A 556 -33.98 -30.13 4.95
N LYS A 557 -35.01 -30.21 4.09
CA LYS A 557 -34.86 -30.79 2.75
C LYS A 557 -33.92 -29.96 1.88
N VAL A 558 -33.89 -28.65 2.09
CA VAL A 558 -32.95 -27.76 1.38
C VAL A 558 -31.54 -27.94 1.94
N LEU A 559 -31.39 -28.00 3.26
CA LEU A 559 -30.10 -28.22 3.91
C LEU A 559 -29.49 -29.58 3.55
N ASP A 560 -30.32 -30.63 3.43
CA ASP A 560 -29.88 -31.95 3.00
C ASP A 560 -29.34 -31.93 1.57
N LYS A 561 -29.99 -31.21 0.65
CA LYS A 561 -29.45 -31.03 -0.70
C LYS A 561 -28.11 -30.29 -0.71
N VAL A 562 -27.88 -29.34 0.19
CA VAL A 562 -26.58 -28.66 0.35
C VAL A 562 -25.52 -29.66 0.84
N ARG A 563 -25.86 -30.47 1.85
CA ARG A 563 -24.97 -31.51 2.39
C ARG A 563 -24.61 -32.54 1.33
N ASP A 564 -25.59 -33.01 0.56
CA ASP A 564 -25.40 -33.97 -0.52
C ASP A 564 -24.49 -33.40 -1.61
N ALA A 565 -24.79 -32.20 -2.10
CA ALA A 565 -23.99 -31.56 -3.14
C ALA A 565 -22.54 -31.29 -2.72
N ALA A 566 -22.30 -30.97 -1.46
CA ALA A 566 -20.96 -30.79 -0.92
C ALA A 566 -20.23 -32.10 -0.70
N LYS A 567 -20.93 -33.13 -0.19
CA LYS A 567 -20.38 -34.49 -0.04
C LYS A 567 -19.94 -35.05 -1.38
N ASP A 568 -20.75 -34.93 -2.42
CA ASP A 568 -20.44 -35.36 -3.79
C ASP A 568 -19.18 -34.67 -4.35
N ARG A 569 -18.87 -33.46 -3.85
CA ARG A 569 -17.69 -32.69 -4.23
C ARG A 569 -16.54 -32.80 -3.22
N GLY A 570 -16.67 -33.62 -2.17
CA GLY A 570 -15.64 -33.76 -1.13
C GLY A 570 -15.38 -32.46 -0.34
N ILE A 571 -16.39 -31.61 -0.20
CA ILE A 571 -16.35 -30.39 0.63
C ILE A 571 -17.11 -30.67 1.93
N MET A 572 -16.49 -30.36 3.07
CA MET A 572 -17.17 -30.50 4.36
C MET A 572 -18.08 -29.30 4.58
N VAL A 573 -19.36 -29.54 4.90
CA VAL A 573 -20.29 -28.47 5.27
C VAL A 573 -20.63 -28.55 6.74
N VAL A 574 -20.53 -27.41 7.42
CA VAL A 574 -20.95 -27.23 8.81
C VAL A 574 -22.13 -26.28 8.80
N ILE A 575 -23.32 -26.78 9.15
CA ILE A 575 -24.53 -25.95 9.23
C ILE A 575 -24.83 -25.70 10.71
N THR A 576 -24.87 -24.43 11.10
CA THR A 576 -25.22 -24.02 12.45
C THR A 576 -26.61 -23.41 12.44
N GLU A 577 -27.54 -24.01 13.19
CA GLU A 577 -28.80 -23.34 13.47
C GLU A 577 -28.58 -22.24 14.51
N VAL A 578 -29.02 -21.04 14.15
CA VAL A 578 -28.97 -19.85 15.00
C VAL A 578 -30.37 -19.48 15.48
N PRO A 579 -30.51 -18.95 16.71
CA PRO A 579 -31.80 -18.67 17.32
C PRO A 579 -32.73 -17.77 16.50
#